data_AF-A0A402AFI3-F1
#
_entry.id   AF-A0A402AFI3-F1
#
_cell.length_a   1.000
_cell.length_b   1.000
_cell.length_c   1.000
_cell.angle_alpha   90.00
_cell.angle_beta   90.00
_cell.angle_gamma   90.00
#
_symmetry.space_group_name_H-M   'P 1'
#
loop_
_entity.id
_entity.type
_entity.pdbx_description
1 polymer ?
#
loop_
_entity_poly.entity_id
_entity_poly.type
_entity_poly.pdbx_seq_one_letter_code
_entity_poly.pdbx_strand_id
1 'polypeptide(L)'
;MLTVKSHEFFKRQGNDIIYELPISFTQAALGDEVEVPTVDGKSTMLKIPAGTQSNRSFRLKGMGVPVVHSSARGDQHVIVKVVTPTNLTAEQRHLLEEFARIENEQNEQNGKNIFRDLFEKTKDVFQ
;
A
#
# COMPACT_ATOMS: atom_id res chain seq x y z
N MET A 1 -18.50 24.65 20.91
CA MET A 1 -17.50 24.00 20.04
C MET A 1 -17.52 22.52 20.36
N LEU A 2 -17.90 21.66 19.40
CA LEU A 2 -17.91 20.21 19.62
C LEU A 2 -16.49 19.70 19.34
N THR A 3 -15.71 19.46 20.39
CA THR A 3 -14.34 18.95 20.26
C THR A 3 -14.40 17.43 20.11
N VAL A 4 -14.20 16.94 18.89
CA VAL A 4 -14.10 15.50 18.63
C VAL A 4 -12.80 14.98 19.25
N LYS A 5 -12.89 14.00 20.15
CA LYS A 5 -11.70 13.33 20.70
C LYS A 5 -10.96 12.63 19.57
N SER A 6 -9.63 12.81 19.51
CA SER A 6 -8.78 12.09 18.57
C SER A 6 -8.93 10.59 18.81
N HIS A 7 -9.23 9.84 17.76
CA HIS A 7 -9.14 8.39 17.79
C HIS A 7 -7.70 7.98 17.45
N GLU A 8 -7.20 6.90 18.04
CA GLU A 8 -5.81 6.47 17.86
C GLU A 8 -5.52 6.04 16.40
N PHE A 9 -6.54 5.53 15.71
CA PHE A 9 -6.42 4.96 14.36
C PHE A 9 -7.10 5.77 13.24
N PHE A 10 -8.04 6.66 13.57
CA PHE A 10 -8.82 7.40 12.57
C PHE A 10 -8.53 8.89 12.67
N LYS A 11 -8.09 9.49 11.56
CA LYS A 11 -7.92 10.94 11.43
C LYS A 11 -9.06 11.50 10.57
N ARG A 12 -9.84 12.42 11.11
CA ARG A 12 -10.92 13.09 10.37
C ARG A 12 -10.39 14.31 9.61
N GLN A 13 -10.69 14.39 8.32
CA GLN A 13 -10.43 15.57 7.48
C GLN A 13 -11.74 16.02 6.83
N GLY A 14 -12.36 17.08 7.36
CA GLY A 14 -13.69 17.49 6.90
C GLY A 14 -14.75 16.42 7.15
N ASN A 15 -15.31 15.85 6.09
CA ASN A 15 -16.22 14.71 6.16
C ASN A 15 -15.56 13.38 5.81
N ASP A 16 -14.28 13.40 5.43
CA ASP A 16 -13.53 12.20 5.09
C ASP A 16 -12.76 11.68 6.30
N ILE A 17 -12.42 10.39 6.24
CA ILE A 17 -11.69 9.67 7.27
C ILE A 17 -10.43 9.09 6.67
N ILE A 18 -9.30 9.28 7.34
CA ILE A 18 -8.05 8.63 7.01
C ILE A 18 -7.78 7.55 8.03
N TYR A 19 -7.51 6.35 7.54
CA TYR A 19 -7.13 5.18 8.31
C TYR A 19 -5.79 4.65 7.79
N GLU A 20 -4.82 4.49 8.67
CA GLU A 20 -3.53 3.87 8.32
C GLU A 20 -3.62 2.37 8.58
N LEU A 21 -3.56 1.58 7.50
CA LEU A 21 -3.64 0.13 7.57
C LEU A 21 -2.24 -0.49 7.52
N PRO A 22 -1.71 -0.99 8.65
CA PRO A 22 -0.48 -1.75 8.63
C PRO A 22 -0.71 -3.10 7.93
N ILE A 23 0.10 -3.41 6.93
CA ILE A 23 0.12 -4.73 6.29
C ILE A 23 1.53 -5.31 6.32
N SER A 24 1.61 -6.63 6.33
CA SER A 24 2.89 -7.34 6.21
C SER A 24 3.49 -7.17 4.81
N PHE A 25 4.82 -7.35 4.73
CA PHE A 25 5.55 -7.37 3.47
C PHE A 25 4.98 -8.41 2.48
N THR A 26 4.59 -9.59 2.96
CA THR A 26 4.02 -10.66 2.11
C THR A 26 2.66 -10.28 1.55
N GLN A 27 1.78 -9.66 2.35
CA GLN A 27 0.49 -9.14 1.85
C GLN A 27 0.68 -8.06 0.78
N ALA A 28 1.66 -7.18 0.96
CA ALA A 28 1.99 -6.15 -0.01
C ALA A 28 2.53 -6.75 -1.33
N ALA A 29 3.42 -7.74 -1.23
CA ALA A 29 4.06 -8.38 -2.36
C ALA A 29 3.10 -9.30 -3.15
N LEU A 30 2.36 -10.17 -2.45
CA LEU A 30 1.54 -11.23 -3.03
C LEU A 30 0.08 -10.82 -3.27
N GLY A 31 -0.36 -9.72 -2.63
CA GLY A 31 -1.76 -9.34 -2.56
C GLY A 31 -2.50 -10.10 -1.46
N ASP A 32 -3.60 -9.52 -1.00
CA ASP A 32 -4.44 -10.09 0.06
C ASP A 32 -5.85 -9.47 0.05
N GLU A 33 -6.79 -10.05 0.79
CA GLU A 33 -8.07 -9.44 1.13
C GLU A 33 -8.17 -9.26 2.64
N VAL A 34 -8.22 -7.99 3.08
CA VAL A 34 -8.12 -7.63 4.49
C VAL A 34 -9.37 -6.90 4.96
N GLU A 35 -9.80 -7.20 6.18
CA GLU A 35 -10.92 -6.54 6.81
C GLU A 35 -10.49 -5.17 7.36
N VAL A 36 -11.19 -4.11 6.97
CA VAL A 36 -10.90 -2.73 7.35
C VAL A 36 -12.05 -2.17 8.21
N PRO A 37 -11.76 -1.64 9.40
CA PRO A 37 -12.77 -1.03 10.24
C PRO A 37 -13.26 0.29 9.61
N THR A 38 -14.56 0.55 9.73
CA THR A 38 -15.18 1.81 9.30
C THR A 38 -15.64 2.61 10.51
N VAL A 39 -15.86 3.91 10.32
CA VAL A 39 -16.28 4.80 11.41
C VAL A 39 -17.65 4.51 12.01
N ASP A 40 -18.48 3.73 11.32
CA ASP A 40 -19.79 3.30 11.84
C ASP A 40 -19.69 2.05 12.73
N GLY A 41 -18.48 1.56 13.00
CA GLY A 41 -18.25 0.34 13.77
C GLY A 41 -18.48 -0.96 12.99
N LYS A 42 -18.75 -0.86 11.68
CA LYS A 42 -18.77 -2.01 10.76
C LYS A 42 -17.39 -2.20 10.14
N SER A 43 -17.11 -3.39 9.67
CA SER A 43 -15.94 -3.62 8.82
C SER A 43 -16.34 -3.87 7.37
N THR A 44 -15.41 -3.64 6.47
CA THR A 44 -15.56 -3.98 5.05
C THR A 44 -14.31 -4.65 4.51
N MET A 45 -14.48 -5.53 3.53
CA MET A 45 -13.36 -6.20 2.87
C MET A 45 -12.69 -5.26 1.88
N LEU A 46 -11.38 -5.05 2.03
CA LEU A 46 -10.54 -4.33 1.10
C LEU A 46 -9.61 -5.30 0.39
N LYS A 47 -9.66 -5.31 -0.94
CA LYS A 47 -8.71 -6.05 -1.76
C LYS A 47 -7.41 -5.26 -1.94
N ILE A 48 -6.29 -5.87 -1.55
CA ILE A 48 -4.94 -5.38 -1.75
C ILE A 48 -4.34 -6.09 -2.97
N PRO A 49 -4.11 -5.39 -4.09
CA PRO A 49 -3.43 -5.97 -5.25
C PRO A 49 -1.98 -6.34 -4.92
N ALA A 50 -1.47 -7.39 -5.58
CA ALA A 50 -0.05 -7.73 -5.54
C ALA A 50 0.84 -6.55 -5.97
N GLY A 51 2.01 -6.43 -5.38
CA GLY A 51 2.94 -5.32 -5.61
C GLY A 51 2.48 -3.97 -5.05
N THR A 52 1.57 -3.96 -4.08
CA THR A 52 1.09 -2.71 -3.46
C THR A 52 2.22 -2.04 -2.67
N GLN A 53 2.48 -0.78 -3.01
CA GLN A 53 3.51 0.01 -2.35
C GLN A 53 3.01 0.67 -1.06
N SER A 54 3.95 0.92 -0.14
CA SER A 54 3.66 1.69 1.07
C SER A 54 3.19 3.10 0.73
N ASN A 55 2.29 3.65 1.53
CA ASN A 55 1.56 4.90 1.33
C ASN A 55 0.54 4.92 0.18
N ARG A 56 0.29 3.78 -0.49
CA ARG A 56 -0.82 3.70 -1.45
C ARG A 56 -2.15 3.92 -0.71
N SER A 57 -2.99 4.80 -1.26
CA SER A 57 -4.32 5.08 -0.74
C SER A 57 -5.39 4.29 -1.50
N PHE A 58 -6.29 3.65 -0.76
CA PHE A 58 -7.53 3.06 -1.28
C PHE A 58 -8.72 3.87 -0.79
N ARG A 59 -9.69 4.13 -1.67
CA ARG A 59 -10.88 4.92 -1.35
C ARG A 59 -12.07 4.00 -1.15
N LEU A 60 -12.64 4.02 0.04
CA LEU A 60 -13.91 3.39 0.39
C LEU A 60 -15.01 4.45 0.30
N LYS A 61 -15.76 4.41 -0.82
CA LYS A 61 -16.78 5.42 -1.13
C LYS A 61 -17.94 5.35 -0.14
N GLY A 62 -18.36 6.49 0.40
CA GLY A 62 -19.51 6.64 1.29
C GLY A 62 -19.28 6.09 2.71
N MET A 63 -18.03 5.75 3.06
CA MET A 63 -17.66 5.23 4.37
C MET A 63 -17.07 6.31 5.32
N GLY A 64 -17.13 7.59 4.93
CA GLY A 64 -16.71 8.72 5.78
C GLY A 64 -17.81 9.17 6.75
N VAL A 65 -17.79 10.42 7.17
CA VAL A 65 -18.78 10.99 8.11
C VAL A 65 -19.98 11.57 7.36
N PRO A 66 -21.21 11.46 7.90
CA PRO A 66 -22.38 12.14 7.35
C PRO A 66 -22.20 13.66 7.30
N VAL A 67 -22.62 14.26 6.19
CA VAL A 67 -22.62 15.71 6.02
C VAL A 67 -23.83 16.29 6.76
N VAL A 68 -23.62 17.35 7.55
CA VAL A 68 -24.70 17.99 8.30
C VAL A 68 -25.76 18.54 7.34
N HIS A 69 -27.03 18.26 7.59
CA HIS A 69 -28.18 18.67 6.75
C HIS A 69 -28.16 18.13 5.30
N SER A 70 -27.46 17.03 5.03
CA SER A 70 -27.47 16.37 3.72
C SER A 70 -27.51 14.85 3.87
N SER A 71 -28.04 14.15 2.86
CA SER A 71 -27.94 12.70 2.75
C SER A 71 -26.56 12.22 2.30
N ALA A 72 -25.68 13.14 1.92
CA ALA A 72 -24.32 12.84 1.49
C ALA A 72 -23.43 12.39 2.67
N ARG A 73 -22.45 11.54 2.35
CA ARG A 73 -21.34 11.15 3.23
C ARG A 73 -20.02 11.45 2.54
N GLY A 74 -19.01 11.74 3.35
CA GLY A 74 -17.62 11.66 2.88
C GLY A 74 -17.16 10.23 2.66
N ASP A 75 -15.87 10.06 2.41
CA ASP A 75 -15.24 8.78 2.13
C ASP A 75 -14.23 8.39 3.20
N GLN A 76 -13.85 7.11 3.20
CA GLN A 76 -12.72 6.63 3.99
C GLN A 76 -11.53 6.32 3.08
N HIS A 77 -10.41 6.95 3.36
CA HIS A 77 -9.12 6.75 2.72
C HIS A 77 -8.27 5.82 3.58
N VAL A 78 -7.99 4.64 3.05
CA VAL A 78 -7.13 3.64 3.68
C VAL A 78 -5.73 3.78 3.11
N ILE A 79 -4.81 4.28 3.92
CA ILE A 79 -3.40 4.43 3.55
C ILE A 79 -2.65 3.19 4.03
N VAL A 80 -2.12 2.43 3.10
CA VAL A 80 -1.34 1.22 3.43
C VAL A 80 0.02 1.61 3.99
N LYS A 81 0.43 0.94 5.08
CA LYS A 81 1.77 1.03 5.66
C LYS A 81 2.38 -0.37 5.68
N VAL A 82 3.37 -0.61 4.84
CA VAL A 82 4.08 -1.90 4.85
C VAL A 82 5.00 -1.94 6.07
N VAL A 83 4.82 -2.97 6.91
CA VAL A 83 5.62 -3.18 8.11
C VAL A 83 6.70 -4.21 7.81
N THR A 84 7.96 -3.79 7.95
CA THR A 84 9.12 -4.69 7.82
C THR A 84 9.24 -5.55 9.08
N PRO A 85 9.35 -6.88 8.96
CA PRO A 85 9.51 -7.76 10.12
C PRO A 85 10.85 -7.48 10.82
N THR A 86 10.82 -7.32 12.14
CA THR A 86 12.01 -7.03 12.96
C THR A 86 12.67 -8.28 13.54
N ASN A 87 11.90 -9.37 13.71
CA ASN A 87 12.37 -10.64 14.24
C ASN A 87 12.03 -11.75 13.24
N LEU A 88 13.05 -12.44 12.74
CA LEU A 88 12.92 -13.52 11.77
C LEU A 88 13.43 -14.83 12.37
N THR A 89 12.69 -15.92 12.14
CA THR A 89 13.21 -17.26 12.40
C THR A 89 14.34 -17.60 11.41
N ALA A 90 15.12 -18.65 11.71
CA ALA A 90 16.18 -19.11 10.80
C ALA A 90 15.64 -19.45 9.40
N GLU A 91 14.47 -20.10 9.34
CA GLU A 91 13.80 -20.43 8.09
C GLU A 91 13.32 -19.19 7.32
N GLN A 92 12.68 -18.24 8.00
CA GLN A 92 12.22 -16.99 7.37
C GLN A 92 13.38 -16.16 6.80
N ARG A 93 14.51 -16.11 7.53
CA ARG A 93 15.73 -15.45 7.06
C ARG A 93 16.26 -16.12 5.79
N HIS A 94 16.40 -17.44 5.80
CA HIS A 94 16.90 -18.19 4.65
C HIS A 94 16.03 -17.94 3.40
N LEU A 95 14.70 -17.93 3.54
CA LEU A 95 13.79 -17.65 2.43
C LEU A 95 13.95 -16.23 1.86
N LEU A 96 14.17 -15.23 2.72
CA LEU A 96 14.40 -13.85 2.29
C LEU A 96 15.78 -13.66 1.65
N GLU A 97 16.81 -14.37 2.11
CA GLU A 97 18.14 -14.37 1.50
C GLU A 97 18.11 -15.00 0.10
N GLU A 98 17.41 -16.12 -0.07
CA GLU A 98 17.21 -16.73 -1.39
C GLU A 98 16.38 -15.84 -2.32
N PHE A 99 15.33 -15.20 -1.80
CA PHE A 99 14.57 -14.21 -2.58
C PHE A 99 15.47 -13.06 -3.06
N ALA A 100 16.30 -12.51 -2.17
CA ALA A 100 17.22 -11.42 -2.50
C ALA A 100 18.27 -11.83 -3.54
N ARG A 101 18.76 -13.07 -3.49
CA ARG A 101 19.67 -13.61 -4.51
C ARG A 101 19.01 -13.61 -5.89
N ILE A 102 17.80 -14.15 -5.99
CA ILE A 102 17.03 -14.21 -7.24
C ILE A 102 16.72 -12.80 -7.77
N GLU A 103 16.31 -11.88 -6.88
CA GLU A 103 16.02 -10.49 -7.23
C GLU A 103 17.25 -9.77 -7.81
N ASN A 104 18.43 -9.95 -7.21
CA ASN A 104 19.67 -9.37 -7.70
C ASN A 104 20.08 -9.93 -9.07
N GLU A 105 19.98 -11.25 -9.26
CA GLU A 105 20.24 -11.90 -10.56
C GLU A 105 19.34 -11.32 -11.67
N GLN A 106 18.05 -11.07 -11.37
CA GLN A 106 17.14 -10.42 -12.32
C GLN A 106 17.49 -8.95 -12.57
N ASN A 107 17.84 -8.21 -11.53
CA ASN A 107 18.19 -6.79 -11.65
C ASN A 107 19.46 -6.58 -12.47
N GLU A 108 20.47 -7.43 -12.33
CA GLU A 108 21.68 -7.37 -13.15
C GLU A 108 21.41 -7.67 -14.63
N GLN A 109 20.53 -8.64 -14.91
CA GLN A 109 20.10 -8.96 -16.27
C GLN A 109 19.29 -7.82 -16.88
N ASN A 110 18.32 -7.29 -16.13
CA ASN A 110 17.50 -6.15 -16.54
C ASN A 110 18.36 -4.91 -16.80
N GLY A 111 19.32 -4.60 -15.92
CA GLY A 111 20.26 -3.49 -16.11
C GLY A 111 21.02 -3.62 -17.43
N LYS A 112 21.64 -4.79 -17.69
CA LYS A 112 22.36 -5.05 -18.96
C LYS A 112 21.46 -4.90 -20.19
N ASN A 113 20.21 -5.37 -20.12
CA ASN A 113 19.24 -5.23 -21.21
C ASN A 113 18.84 -3.77 -21.45
N ILE A 114 18.58 -3.00 -20.38
CA ILE A 114 18.22 -1.58 -20.48
C ILE A 114 19.38 -0.75 -21.07
N PHE A 115 20.62 -1.01 -20.64
CA PHE A 115 21.81 -0.34 -21.20
C PHE A 115 22.02 -0.68 -22.68
N ARG A 116 21.79 -1.94 -23.07
CA ARG A 116 21.89 -2.36 -24.46
C ARG A 116 20.84 -1.68 -25.34
N ASP A 117 19.58 -1.71 -24.91
CA ASP A 117 18.47 -1.08 -25.64
C ASP A 117 18.65 0.44 -25.76
N LEU A 118 19.20 1.09 -24.73
CA LEU A 118 19.52 2.51 -24.75
C LEU A 118 20.67 2.81 -25.72
N PHE A 119 21.72 1.98 -25.72
CA PHE A 119 22.89 2.15 -26.60
C PHE A 119 22.53 1.93 -28.08
N GLU A 120 21.75 0.90 -28.40
CA GLU A 120 21.27 0.63 -29.76
C GLU A 120 20.42 1.81 -30.29
N LYS A 121 19.48 2.34 -29.48
CA LYS A 121 18.69 3.53 -29.86
C LYS A 121 19.53 4.78 -30.09
N THR A 122 20.59 4.99 -29.32
CA THR A 122 21.47 6.15 -29.52
C THR A 122 22.37 6.01 -30.75
N LYS A 123 22.69 4.78 -31.18
CA LYS A 123 23.54 4.52 -32.34
C LYS A 123 22.88 4.94 -33.66
N ASP A 124 21.56 4.79 -33.75
CA ASP A 124 20.76 5.21 -34.92
C ASP A 124 20.66 6.74 -35.06
N VAL A 125 20.99 7.51 -34.02
CA VAL A 125 20.89 8.99 -34.01
C VAL A 125 22.18 9.67 -34.50
N PHE A 126 23.31 8.95 -34.48
CA PHE A 126 24.62 9.48 -34.84
C PHE A 126 25.15 8.96 -36.19
N GLN A 127 24.26 8.43 -37.04
CA GLN A 127 24.59 7.97 -38.40
C GLN A 127 23.83 8.78 -39.47
#